data_AF-G5QCS7-F1
#
_entry.id   AF-G5QCS7-F1
#
_cell.length_a   1.000
_cell.length_b   1.000
_cell.length_c   1.000
_cell.angle_alpha   90.00
_cell.angle_beta   90.00
_cell.angle_gamma   90.00
#
_symmetry.space_group_name_H-M   'P 1'
#
loop_
_entity.id
_entity.type
_entity.pdbx_description
1 polymer ?
#
loop_
_entity_poly.entity_id
_entity_poly.type
_entity_poly.pdbx_seq_one_letter_code
_entity_poly.pdbx_strand_id
1 'polypeptide(L)' 'MRDVEGGRLRVGNDRGRDVTNEAAQMVWQLVMAEGGEIVWDMDDGSCMVLKAEKREAAQ' A
#
# COMPACT_ATOMS: atom_id res chain seq x y z
N MET A 1 -1.82 -10.35 5.45
CA MET A 1 -1.32 -11.16 6.60
C MET A 1 -1.81 -12.60 6.43
N ARG A 2 -1.03 -13.60 6.85
CA ARG A 2 -1.32 -15.04 6.82
C ARG A 2 -1.24 -15.57 8.25
N ASP A 3 -2.26 -16.31 8.67
CA ASP A 3 -2.26 -16.93 9.99
C ASP A 3 -1.44 -18.25 9.97
N VAL A 4 -0.59 -18.43 10.97
CA VAL A 4 0.27 -19.61 11.20
C VAL A 4 0.11 -20.06 12.65
N GLU A 5 0.44 -21.32 12.96
CA GLU A 5 0.39 -21.82 14.35
C GLU A 5 1.30 -20.96 15.24
N GLY A 6 0.69 -20.08 16.05
CA GLY A 6 1.37 -19.10 16.90
C GLY A 6 1.12 -17.62 16.58
N GLY A 7 0.40 -17.26 15.51
CA GLY A 7 0.00 -15.86 15.26
C GLY A 7 -0.21 -15.48 13.78
N ARG A 8 -0.30 -14.17 13.49
CA ARG A 8 -0.49 -13.64 12.12
C ARG A 8 0.83 -13.15 11.53
N LEU A 9 1.28 -13.76 10.44
CA LEU A 9 2.43 -13.37 9.63
C LEU A 9 2.05 -12.29 8.61
N ARG A 10 2.90 -11.33 8.27
CA ARG A 10 2.64 -10.43 7.11
C ARG A 10 2.90 -11.17 5.79
N VAL A 11 1.98 -11.03 4.84
CA VAL A 11 2.18 -11.59 3.49
C VAL A 11 3.08 -10.61 2.76
N GLY A 12 4.16 -11.14 2.18
CA GLY A 12 5.29 -10.40 1.63
C GLY A 12 6.64 -10.98 2.07
N ASN A 13 6.71 -11.49 3.31
CA ASN A 13 7.93 -11.96 3.97
C ASN A 13 8.49 -13.32 3.45
N ASP A 14 8.44 -13.57 2.13
CA ASP A 14 9.21 -14.63 1.47
C ASP A 14 10.57 -14.05 1.03
N ARG A 15 11.66 -14.77 1.30
CA ARG A 15 13.08 -14.29 1.21
C ARG A 15 13.54 -13.70 -0.13
N GLY A 16 12.69 -13.52 -1.16
CA GLY A 16 13.12 -13.01 -2.46
C GLY A 16 12.08 -12.35 -3.36
N ARG A 17 10.88 -11.98 -2.88
CA ARG A 17 9.89 -11.36 -3.79
C ARG A 17 8.91 -10.38 -3.14
N ASP A 18 9.32 -9.71 -2.08
CA ASP A 18 8.64 -8.47 -1.70
C ASP A 18 8.98 -7.38 -2.74
N VAL A 19 7.97 -6.59 -3.12
CA VAL A 19 8.21 -5.25 -3.69
C VAL A 19 9.22 -4.63 -2.76
N THR A 20 10.44 -4.43 -3.26
CA THR A 20 11.57 -4.06 -2.39
C THR A 20 11.11 -2.85 -1.59
N ASN A 21 11.43 -2.81 -0.30
CA ASN A 21 11.00 -1.71 0.57
C ASN A 21 11.37 -0.35 -0.07
N GLU A 22 12.44 -0.35 -0.86
CA GLU A 22 12.92 0.70 -1.74
C GLU A 22 11.93 1.06 -2.85
N ALA A 23 11.34 0.10 -3.57
CA ALA A 23 10.31 0.37 -4.57
C ALA A 23 9.05 0.96 -3.95
N ALA A 24 8.61 0.41 -2.80
CA ALA A 24 7.50 0.98 -2.04
C ALA A 24 7.80 2.41 -1.56
N GLN A 25 9.03 2.65 -1.09
CA GLN A 25 9.49 3.96 -0.65
C GLN A 25 9.58 4.95 -1.82
N MET A 26 10.08 4.54 -2.99
CA MET A 26 10.16 5.38 -4.18
C MET A 26 8.76 5.81 -4.66
N VAL A 27 7.81 4.90 -4.69
CA VAL A 27 6.41 5.21 -5.03
C VAL A 27 5.81 6.18 -4.01
N TRP A 28 6.04 5.95 -2.72
CA TRP A 28 5.57 6.86 -1.67
C TRP A 28 6.12 8.28 -1.84
N GLN A 29 7.43 8.42 -2.09
CA GLN A 29 8.06 9.73 -2.29
C GLN A 29 7.49 10.46 -3.50
N LEU A 30 7.26 9.76 -4.61
CA LEU A 30 6.68 10.33 -5.83
C LEU A 30 5.27 10.87 -5.57
N VAL A 31 4.40 10.07 -4.94
CA VAL A 31 3.01 10.46 -4.66
C VAL A 31 2.96 11.70 -3.77
N MET A 32 3.78 11.74 -2.71
CA MET A 32 3.83 12.91 -1.82
C MET A 32 4.39 14.16 -2.54
N ALA A 33 5.42 14.01 -3.38
CA ALA A 33 6.02 15.11 -4.13
C ALA A 33 5.04 15.75 -5.13
N GLU A 34 4.12 14.96 -5.69
CA GLU A 34 3.06 15.45 -6.57
C GLU A 34 1.83 16.00 -5.82
N GLY A 35 1.89 16.05 -4.48
CA GLY A 35 0.78 16.48 -3.63
C GLY A 35 -0.38 15.48 -3.59
N GLY A 36 -0.12 14.23 -3.95
CA GLY A 36 -1.08 13.14 -3.85
C GLY A 36 -1.15 12.53 -2.46
N GLU A 37 -2.06 11.57 -2.32
CA GLU A 37 -2.25 10.79 -1.11
C GLU A 37 -2.37 9.30 -1.43
N ILE A 38 -1.99 8.48 -0.46
CA ILE A 38 -2.13 7.03 -0.53
C ILE A 38 -3.21 6.64 0.46
N VAL A 39 -4.27 6.01 -0.05
CA VAL A 39 -5.44 5.61 0.75
C VAL A 39 -5.75 4.15 0.51
N TRP A 40 -6.22 3.50 1.57
CA TRP A 40 -6.80 2.18 1.48
C TRP A 40 -8.31 2.34 1.34
N ASP A 41 -8.87 1.83 0.25
CA ASP A 41 -10.29 1.92 -0.05
C ASP A 41 -10.89 0.52 -0.22
N MET A 42 -12.18 0.38 0.07
CA MET A 42 -12.92 -0.85 -0.19
C MET A 42 -13.40 -0.81 -1.64
N ASP A 43 -12.70 -1.51 -2.53
CA ASP A 43 -13.24 -1.76 -3.85
C ASP A 43 -14.38 -2.78 -3.72
N ASP A 44 -15.52 -2.45 -4.36
CA ASP A 44 -16.78 -3.22 -4.43
C ASP A 44 -17.36 -3.80 -3.12
N GLY A 45 -16.80 -3.44 -1.96
CA GLY A 45 -17.17 -3.99 -0.65
C GLY A 45 -16.54 -5.34 -0.34
N SER A 46 -15.73 -5.92 -1.23
CA SER A 46 -15.12 -7.25 -1.02
C SER A 46 -13.60 -7.21 -0.83
N CYS A 47 -12.88 -6.18 -1.30
CA CYS A 47 -11.43 -6.13 -1.18
C CYS A 47 -10.87 -4.74 -0.83
N MET A 48 -9.83 -4.74 0.00
CA MET A 48 -9.06 -3.51 0.29
C MET A 48 -8.07 -3.29 -0.84
N VAL A 49 -8.16 -2.14 -1.51
CA VAL A 49 -7.22 -1.71 -2.54
C VAL A 49 -6.43 -0.51 -2.05
N LEU A 50 -5.13 -0.48 -2.37
CA LEU A 50 -4.28 0.68 -2.13
C LEU A 50 -4.35 1.58 -3.37
N LYS A 51 -4.88 2.79 -3.21
CA LYS A 51 -4.95 3.80 -4.27
C LYS A 51 -3.99 4.94 -3.97
N ALA A 52 -3.41 5.50 -5.01
CA ALA A 52 -2.66 6.74 -4.96
C ALA A 52 -3.39 7.77 -5.84
N GLU A 53 -3.85 8.86 -5.24
CA GLU A 53 -4.71 9.84 -5.90
C GLU A 53 -4.17 11.25 -5.68
N LYS A 54 -4.39 12.15 -6.64
CA LYS A 54 -4.00 13.55 -6.48
C LYS A 54 -5.03 14.25 -5.60
N ARG A 55 -4.59 14.99 -4.57
CA ARG A 55 -5.52 15.84 -3.82
C ARG A 55 -6.03 16.95 -4.72
N GLU A 56 -7.32 16.92 -5.03
CA GLU A 56 -7.99 18.09 -5.57
C GLU A 56 -8.04 19.15 -4.46
N ALA A 57 -7.51 20.34 -4.74
CA ALA A 57 -7.61 21.43 -3.79
C ALA A 57 -9.10 21.74 -3.56
N ALA A 58 -9.54 21.68 -2.30
CA ALA A 58 -10.85 22.19 -1.92
C ALA A 58 -10.92 23.66 -2.35
N GLN A 59 -11.83 23.96 -3.29
CA GLN A 59 -12.15 25.32 -3.71
C GLN A 59 -12.86 26.09 -2.60
#